data_AF-A0A0F9BXZ3-F1
#
_entry.id   AF-A0A0F9BXZ3-F1
#
_cell.length_a   1.000
_cell.length_b   1.000
_cell.length_c   1.000
_cell.angle_alpha   90.00
_cell.angle_beta   90.00
_cell.angle_gamma   90.00
#
_symmetry.space_group_name_H-M   'P 1'
#
loop_
_entity.id
_entity.type
_entity.pdbx_description
1 polymer ?
#
loop_
_entity_poly.entity_id
_entity_poly.type
_entity_poly.pdbx_seq_one_letter_code
_entity_poly.pdbx_strand_id
1 'polypeptide(L)'
;MKKELTVAWLRKKDACEEAIEMFKAQKERDSIKLVKKCLKQDHFDWANWLVTNLMTKKQCVQYSIFAAELVLHNFEKNQPNDDRPRKAIEAAKAYLKNPCDRTKNDARSAWSAWSAESAIIKYGVKLLMEQSDK
;
A
#
# COMPACT_ATOMS: atom_id res chain seq x y z
N MET A 1 -0.34 16.85 3.27
CA MET A 1 0.46 15.95 2.41
C MET A 1 1.81 16.57 2.05
N LYS A 2 1.86 17.84 1.62
CA LYS A 2 3.12 18.58 1.47
C LYS A 2 3.80 18.75 2.83
N LYS A 3 5.06 18.33 2.94
CA LYS A 3 5.89 18.42 4.14
C LYS A 3 7.35 18.54 3.72
N GLU A 4 8.12 19.33 4.44
CA GLU A 4 9.58 19.30 4.34
C GLU A 4 10.13 18.11 5.14
N LEU A 5 10.80 17.20 4.46
CA LEU A 5 11.35 15.99 5.06
C LEU A 5 12.72 16.26 5.67
N THR A 6 13.00 15.58 6.78
CA THR A 6 14.30 15.61 7.46
C THR A 6 14.75 14.18 7.78
N VAL A 7 16.05 13.97 7.96
CA VAL A 7 16.59 12.66 8.38
C VAL A 7 15.95 12.19 9.69
N ALA A 8 15.74 13.10 10.64
CA ALA A 8 15.04 12.77 11.88
C ALA A 8 13.60 12.28 11.64
N TRP A 9 12.89 12.86 10.68
CA TRP A 9 11.56 12.38 10.30
C TRP A 9 11.61 11.00 9.64
N LEU A 10 12.57 10.75 8.75
CA LEU A 10 12.78 9.43 8.11
C LEU A 10 13.06 8.35 9.16
N ARG A 11 13.96 8.63 10.12
CA ARG A 11 14.26 7.71 11.23
C ARG A 11 13.04 7.45 12.11
N LYS A 12 12.26 8.47 12.43
CA LYS A 12 11.00 8.32 13.19
C LYS A 12 9.95 7.45 12.47
N LYS A 13 10.06 7.34 11.14
CA LYS A 13 9.18 6.51 10.30
C LYS A 13 9.79 5.15 9.96
N ASP A 14 10.89 4.78 10.61
CA ASP A 14 11.59 3.52 10.40
C ASP A 14 12.00 3.30 8.94
N ALA A 15 12.44 4.39 8.28
CA ALA A 15 13.06 4.28 6.95
C ALA A 15 14.33 3.42 7.03
N CYS A 16 14.57 2.56 6.04
CA CYS A 16 15.79 1.78 5.95
C CYS A 16 17.03 2.70 5.79
N GLU A 17 18.20 2.22 6.22
CA GLU A 17 19.42 3.04 6.16
C GLU A 17 19.78 3.41 4.72
N GLU A 18 19.55 2.52 3.76
CA GLU A 18 19.72 2.81 2.32
C GLU A 18 18.87 4.02 1.89
N ALA A 19 17.58 4.06 2.25
CA ALA A 19 16.71 5.19 1.92
C ALA A 19 17.17 6.48 2.62
N ILE A 20 17.75 6.39 3.81
CA ILE A 20 18.31 7.55 4.52
C ILE A 20 19.56 8.07 3.80
N GLU A 21 20.46 7.19 3.37
CA GLU A 21 21.66 7.58 2.62
C GLU A 21 21.31 8.18 1.26
N MET A 22 20.38 7.58 0.53
CA MET A 22 19.84 8.13 -0.71
C MET A 22 19.21 9.52 -0.49
N PHE A 23 18.49 9.70 0.63
CA PHE A 23 17.92 11.00 0.98
C PHE A 23 18.97 12.04 1.32
N LYS A 24 20.08 11.67 1.98
CA LYS A 24 21.21 12.57 2.28
C LYS A 24 21.97 12.98 1.02
N ALA A 25 22.12 12.06 0.06
CA ALA A 25 22.84 12.30 -1.20
C ALA A 25 22.14 13.33 -2.12
N GLN A 26 20.87 13.64 -1.88
CA GLN A 26 20.07 14.58 -2.65
C GLN A 26 19.65 15.81 -1.81
N LYS A 27 19.35 16.95 -2.45
CA LYS A 27 19.07 18.23 -1.76
C LYS A 27 17.58 18.59 -1.62
N GLU A 28 16.69 17.91 -2.34
CA GLU A 28 15.25 18.17 -2.28
C GLU A 28 14.67 17.73 -0.93
N ARG A 29 13.76 18.53 -0.40
CA ARG A 29 13.12 18.30 0.91
C ARG A 29 11.60 18.28 0.79
N ASP A 30 11.04 18.80 -0.30
CA ASP A 30 9.61 18.76 -0.56
C ASP A 30 9.14 17.33 -0.82
N SER A 31 8.24 16.84 0.03
CA SER A 31 7.74 15.48 -0.03
C SER A 31 7.06 15.13 -1.36
N ILE A 32 6.37 16.07 -2.01
CA ILE A 32 5.67 15.81 -3.27
C ILE A 32 6.68 15.72 -4.42
N LYS A 33 7.65 16.63 -4.46
CA LYS A 33 8.72 16.58 -5.48
C LYS A 33 9.55 15.32 -5.35
N LEU A 34 9.83 14.88 -4.11
CA LEU A 34 10.52 13.61 -3.87
C LEU A 34 9.72 12.43 -4.39
N VAL A 35 8.43 12.29 -4.05
CA VAL A 35 7.57 11.23 -4.60
C VAL A 35 7.59 11.24 -6.13
N LYS A 36 7.43 12.42 -6.76
CA LYS A 36 7.50 12.54 -8.23
C LYS A 36 8.86 12.12 -8.79
N LYS A 37 9.95 12.42 -8.07
CA LYS A 37 11.29 11.97 -8.46
C LYS A 37 11.42 10.46 -8.37
N CYS A 38 10.91 9.82 -7.30
CA CYS A 38 10.90 8.36 -7.16
C CYS A 38 10.15 7.70 -8.33
N LEU A 39 8.97 8.22 -8.67
CA LEU A 39 8.16 7.70 -9.77
C LEU A 39 8.86 7.82 -11.13
N LYS A 40 9.65 8.88 -11.36
CA LYS A 40 10.44 9.06 -12.59
C LYS A 40 11.67 8.15 -12.66
N GLN A 41 12.08 7.58 -11.54
CA GLN A 41 13.25 6.71 -11.41
C GLN A 41 12.83 5.25 -11.18
N ASP A 42 11.55 4.93 -11.34
CA ASP A 42 10.97 3.60 -11.09
C ASP A 42 11.22 3.05 -9.67
N HIS A 43 11.50 3.93 -8.71
CA HIS A 43 11.64 3.58 -7.29
C HIS A 43 10.26 3.50 -6.63
N PHE A 44 9.41 2.60 -7.11
CA PHE A 44 8.00 2.48 -6.69
C PHE A 44 7.85 2.14 -5.21
N ASP A 45 8.74 1.31 -4.65
CA ASP A 45 8.71 0.95 -3.24
C ASP A 45 8.89 2.18 -2.35
N TRP A 46 9.88 3.02 -2.66
CA TRP A 46 10.13 4.24 -1.91
C TRP A 46 9.04 5.29 -2.14
N ALA A 47 8.52 5.40 -3.37
CA ALA A 47 7.38 6.27 -3.68
C ALA A 47 6.15 5.90 -2.85
N ASN A 48 5.81 4.61 -2.81
CA ASN A 48 4.67 4.07 -2.09
C ASN A 48 4.86 4.19 -0.57
N TRP A 49 6.05 3.86 -0.05
CA TRP A 49 6.38 4.04 1.36
C TRP A 49 6.25 5.50 1.80
N LEU A 50 6.78 6.43 0.99
CA LEU A 50 6.74 7.85 1.32
C LEU A 50 5.32 8.40 1.27
N VAL A 51 4.55 8.09 0.22
CA VAL A 51 3.19 8.61 0.09
C VAL A 51 2.28 8.11 1.21
N THR A 52 2.38 6.83 1.58
CA THR A 52 1.57 6.23 2.65
C THR A 52 1.94 6.78 4.04
N ASN A 53 3.20 7.13 4.29
CA ASN A 53 3.63 7.77 5.53
C ASN A 53 3.22 9.25 5.65
N LEU A 54 2.78 9.88 4.55
CA LEU A 54 2.27 11.25 4.51
C LEU A 54 0.74 11.33 4.56
N MET A 55 0.07 10.20 4.42
CA MET A 55 -1.39 10.08 4.43
C MET A 55 -1.93 9.99 5.85
N THR A 56 -3.15 10.50 6.04
CA THR A 56 -3.97 10.19 7.21
C THR A 56 -4.47 8.75 7.16
N LYS A 57 -4.92 8.19 8.29
CA LYS A 57 -5.51 6.84 8.31
C LYS A 57 -6.66 6.68 7.30
N LYS A 58 -7.53 7.68 7.18
CA LYS A 58 -8.63 7.71 6.21
C LYS A 58 -8.10 7.61 4.77
N GLN A 59 -7.10 8.42 4.43
CA GLN A 59 -6.47 8.39 3.11
C GLN A 59 -5.79 7.06 2.82
N CYS A 60 -5.11 6.46 3.80
CA CYS A 60 -4.53 5.12 3.63
C CYS A 60 -5.60 4.09 3.30
N VAL A 61 -6.75 4.10 3.99
CA VAL A 61 -7.84 3.15 3.70
C VAL A 61 -8.42 3.39 2.30
N GLN A 62 -8.64 4.65 1.91
CA GLN A 62 -9.08 4.99 0.55
C GLN A 62 -8.10 4.50 -0.51
N TYR A 63 -6.80 4.71 -0.29
CA TYR A 63 -5.74 4.26 -1.18
C TYR A 63 -5.69 2.73 -1.29
N SER A 64 -5.81 2.02 -0.16
CA SER A 64 -5.85 0.55 -0.15
C SER A 64 -7.06 -0.02 -0.89
N ILE A 65 -8.25 0.60 -0.75
CA ILE A 65 -9.44 0.20 -1.50
C ILE A 65 -9.20 0.37 -3.00
N PHE A 66 -8.72 1.56 -3.40
CA PHE A 66 -8.43 1.86 -4.80
C PHE A 66 -7.44 0.85 -5.41
N ALA A 67 -6.32 0.59 -4.72
CA ALA A 67 -5.32 -0.37 -5.18
C ALA A 67 -5.89 -1.80 -5.29
N ALA A 68 -6.72 -2.23 -4.33
CA ALA A 68 -7.34 -3.55 -4.34
C ALA A 68 -8.37 -3.70 -5.47
N GLU A 69 -9.19 -2.67 -5.73
CA GLU A 69 -10.17 -2.67 -6.82
C GLU A 69 -9.50 -2.78 -8.20
N LEU A 70 -8.34 -2.14 -8.39
CA LEU A 70 -7.59 -2.22 -9.65
C LEU A 70 -7.18 -3.65 -10.02
N VAL A 71 -6.86 -4.49 -9.04
CA VAL A 71 -6.40 -5.87 -9.27
C VAL A 71 -7.47 -6.93 -9.03
N LEU A 72 -8.63 -6.55 -8.49
CA LEU A 72 -9.70 -7.48 -8.11
C LEU A 72 -10.16 -8.34 -9.29
N HIS A 73 -10.35 -7.74 -10.47
CA HIS A 73 -10.79 -8.48 -11.66
C HIS A 73 -9.81 -9.58 -12.09
N ASN A 74 -8.50 -9.38 -11.92
CA ASN A 74 -7.48 -10.38 -12.22
C ASN A 74 -7.56 -11.55 -11.23
N PHE A 75 -7.81 -11.25 -9.96
CA PHE A 75 -8.02 -12.28 -8.94
C PHE A 75 -9.29 -13.09 -9.23
N GLU A 76 -10.41 -12.42 -9.47
CA GLU A 76 -11.71 -13.08 -9.73
C GLU A 76 -11.71 -13.92 -10.99
N LYS A 77 -10.91 -13.55 -12.00
CA LYS A 77 -10.69 -14.40 -13.18
C LYS A 77 -10.01 -15.72 -12.83
N ASN A 78 -9.04 -15.70 -11.92
CA ASN A 78 -8.25 -16.88 -11.53
C ASN A 78 -8.92 -17.70 -10.41
N GLN A 79 -9.72 -17.05 -9.56
CA GLN A 79 -10.38 -17.62 -8.39
C GLN A 79 -11.86 -17.18 -8.34
N PRO A 80 -12.69 -17.57 -9.32
CA PRO A 80 -14.04 -17.03 -9.51
C PRO A 80 -15.01 -17.30 -8.35
N ASN A 81 -14.74 -18.33 -7.54
CA ASN A 81 -15.58 -18.70 -6.40
C ASN A 81 -15.08 -18.13 -5.07
N ASP A 82 -13.98 -17.37 -5.07
CA ASP A 82 -13.41 -16.78 -3.86
C ASP A 82 -13.80 -15.30 -3.73
N ASP A 83 -14.79 -15.04 -2.90
CA ASP A 83 -15.32 -13.70 -2.67
C ASP A 83 -14.65 -12.95 -1.51
N ARG A 84 -13.62 -13.53 -0.87
CA ARG A 84 -12.96 -12.94 0.30
C ARG A 84 -12.34 -11.58 0.01
N PRO A 85 -11.64 -11.34 -1.13
CA PRO A 85 -11.10 -10.01 -1.43
C PRO A 85 -12.21 -8.97 -1.63
N ARG A 86 -13.30 -9.35 -2.30
CA ARG A 86 -14.46 -8.47 -2.52
C ARG A 86 -15.11 -8.10 -1.18
N LYS A 87 -15.32 -9.07 -0.29
CA LYS A 87 -15.84 -8.83 1.07
C LYS A 87 -14.91 -7.93 1.90
N ALA A 88 -13.60 -8.09 1.78
CA ALA A 88 -12.63 -7.23 2.46
C ALA A 88 -12.69 -5.77 1.97
N ILE A 89 -12.83 -5.56 0.66
CA ILE A 89 -13.01 -4.22 0.07
C ILE A 89 -14.31 -3.58 0.59
N GLU A 90 -15.43 -4.31 0.59
CA GLU A 90 -16.71 -3.78 1.05
C GLU A 90 -16.70 -3.46 2.55
N ALA A 91 -16.04 -4.28 3.37
CA ALA A 91 -15.84 -3.98 4.79
C ALA A 91 -14.99 -2.71 5.01
N ALA A 92 -13.94 -2.51 4.21
CA ALA A 92 -13.14 -1.29 4.25
C ALA A 92 -13.94 -0.04 3.83
N LYS A 93 -14.82 -0.15 2.82
CA LYS A 93 -15.76 0.92 2.43
C LYS A 93 -16.76 1.22 3.53
N ALA A 94 -17.29 0.20 4.21
CA ALA A 94 -18.19 0.37 5.35
C ALA A 94 -17.51 1.11 6.51
N TYR A 95 -16.25 0.78 6.81
CA TYR A 95 -15.43 1.51 7.79
C TYR A 95 -15.26 2.99 7.40
N LEU A 96 -15.03 3.31 6.12
CA LEU A 96 -14.93 4.70 5.68
C LEU A 96 -16.25 5.47 5.82
N LYS A 97 -17.39 4.80 5.63
CA LYS A 97 -18.72 5.41 5.74
C LYS A 97 -19.10 5.67 7.21
N ASN A 98 -18.78 4.74 8.10
CA ASN A 98 -19.07 4.85 9.53
C ASN A 98 -17.95 4.22 10.37
N PRO A 99 -16.90 4.97 10.73
CA PRO A 99 -15.79 4.43 11.49
C PRO A 99 -16.20 4.22 12.96
N CYS A 100 -16.53 2.98 13.31
CA CYS A 100 -16.85 2.55 14.68
C CYS A 100 -16.20 1.19 14.98
N ASP A 101 -16.23 0.74 16.23
CA ASP A 101 -15.57 -0.51 16.64
C ASP A 101 -16.08 -1.72 15.86
N ARG A 102 -17.39 -1.76 15.58
CA ARG A 102 -17.99 -2.80 14.76
C ARG A 102 -17.39 -2.83 13.36
N THR A 103 -17.46 -1.71 12.61
CA THR A 103 -16.97 -1.68 11.22
C THR A 103 -15.46 -1.89 11.13
N LYS A 104 -14.71 -1.46 12.16
CA LYS A 104 -13.28 -1.73 12.30
C LYS A 104 -13.00 -3.23 12.51
N ASN A 105 -13.77 -3.89 13.36
CA ASN A 105 -13.63 -5.34 13.60
C ASN A 105 -14.03 -6.14 12.36
N ASP A 106 -15.12 -5.78 11.70
CA ASP A 106 -15.56 -6.42 10.46
C ASP A 106 -14.47 -6.34 9.37
N ALA A 107 -13.89 -5.15 9.17
CA ALA A 107 -12.78 -4.96 8.22
C ALA A 107 -11.53 -5.78 8.60
N ARG A 108 -11.19 -5.84 9.90
CA ARG A 108 -10.06 -6.64 10.38
C ARG A 108 -10.29 -8.13 10.19
N SER A 109 -11.49 -8.63 10.48
CA SER A 109 -11.84 -10.03 10.33
C SER A 109 -11.81 -10.46 8.87
N ALA A 110 -12.37 -9.64 7.96
CA ALA A 110 -12.32 -9.91 6.53
C ALA A 110 -10.86 -9.96 6.00
N TRP A 111 -10.01 -9.06 6.46
CA TRP A 111 -8.58 -9.07 6.11
C TRP A 111 -7.84 -10.30 6.66
N SER A 112 -8.10 -10.67 7.92
CA SER A 112 -7.51 -11.85 8.55
C SER A 112 -7.94 -13.14 7.86
N ALA A 113 -9.21 -13.26 7.46
CA ALA A 113 -9.72 -14.41 6.72
C ALA A 113 -9.01 -14.54 5.36
N TRP A 114 -8.82 -13.42 4.65
CA TRP A 114 -8.02 -13.43 3.43
C TRP A 114 -6.56 -13.78 3.71
N SER A 115 -5.91 -13.16 4.71
CA SER A 115 -4.49 -13.33 5.03
C SER A 115 -4.12 -14.72 5.57
N ALA A 116 -5.01 -15.37 6.34
CA ALA A 116 -4.78 -16.68 6.93
C ALA A 116 -4.75 -17.80 5.88
N GLU A 117 -5.50 -17.65 4.80
CA GLU A 117 -5.42 -18.52 3.62
C GLU A 117 -4.40 -18.00 2.59
N SER A 118 -4.14 -16.68 2.60
CA SER A 118 -3.12 -16.03 1.78
C SER A 118 -1.72 -16.14 2.37
N ALA A 119 -1.23 -17.37 2.52
CA ALA A 119 0.21 -17.66 2.39
C ALA A 119 0.71 -17.39 0.94
N ILE A 120 0.17 -16.35 0.28
CA ILE A 120 0.20 -16.05 -1.16
C ILE A 120 1.25 -14.98 -1.51
N ILE A 121 1.93 -14.37 -0.52
CA ILE A 121 3.14 -13.56 -0.78
C ILE A 121 4.17 -14.36 -1.59
N LYS A 122 4.19 -15.70 -1.47
CA LYS A 122 5.05 -16.60 -2.25
C LYS A 122 4.70 -16.69 -3.74
N TYR A 123 3.45 -16.47 -4.13
CA TYR A 123 2.99 -16.61 -5.53
C TYR A 123 2.87 -15.28 -6.28
N GLY A 124 2.57 -14.17 -5.59
CA GLY A 124 2.48 -12.85 -6.23
C GLY A 124 3.80 -12.37 -6.83
N VAL A 125 4.92 -12.59 -6.14
CA VAL A 125 6.27 -12.27 -6.66
C VAL A 125 6.67 -13.23 -7.79
N LYS A 126 6.27 -14.50 -7.70
CA LYS A 126 6.57 -15.51 -8.73
C LYS A 126 5.84 -15.23 -10.05
N LEU A 127 4.57 -14.83 -9.99
CA LEU A 127 3.79 -14.49 -11.20
C LEU A 127 4.27 -13.21 -11.89
N LEU A 128 4.77 -12.24 -11.12
CA LEU A 128 5.36 -11.01 -11.68
C LEU A 128 6.70 -11.29 -12.38
N MET A 129 7.48 -12.25 -11.87
CA MET A 129 8.72 -12.70 -12.51
C MET A 129 8.46 -13.55 -13.77
N GLU A 130 7.41 -14.38 -13.79
CA GLU A 130 7.06 -15.23 -14.94
C GLU A 130 6.42 -14.46 -16.12
N GLN A 131 5.96 -13.22 -15.89
CA GLN A 131 5.40 -12.35 -16.94
C GLN A 131 6.42 -11.37 -17.54
N SER A 132 7.63 -11.29 -16.99
CA SER A 132 8.75 -10.51 -17.53
C SER A 132 9.63 -11.29 -18.52
N ASP A 133 9.38 -12.58 -18.72
CA ASP A 133 10.12 -13.47 -19.64
C ASP A 133 9.32 -13.80 -20.93
N LYS A 134 8.41 -12.92 -21.36
CA LYS A 134 7.69 -13.05 -22.65
C LYS A 134 7.74 -11.76 -23.48
#